data_AF-H2ZMI2-F1
#
_entry.id   AF-H2ZMI2-F1
#
_cell.length_a   1.000
_cell.length_b   1.000
_cell.length_c   1.000
_cell.angle_alpha   90.00
_cell.angle_beta   90.00
_cell.angle_gamma   90.00
#
_symmetry.space_group_name_H-M   'P 1'
#
loop_
_entity.id
_entity.type
_entity.pdbx_description
1 polymer ?
#
loop_
_entity_poly.entity_id
_entity_poly.type
_entity_poly.pdbx_seq_one_letter_code
_entity_poly.pdbx_strand_id
1 'polypeptide(L)'
;MTFTFDVYEASNAEFARFVKATDYRTEAENFKNSFVLETLISEQTLSKITQQVASSPWWLPVDGADWLHPEGPDSNISKRLDHPVLHVSWNDAKAFCEWGGKRLPSEAEWEKASRGGLENRLFPWGNKLMPKGKHMVNIWQGEFPKGNSAEDGFQLAPVDSFEPNKLGLYNTVGNVWEWVEDWYSTRHTSDAVQSPFCYRYRCAARSENSPDSSSSNLGFRCAAD
;
A
#
# COMPACT_ATOMS: atom_id res chain seq x y z
N MET A 1 -22.17 -15.65 0.42
CA MET A 1 -22.08 -14.22 0.13
C MET A 1 -21.08 -14.05 -0.99
N THR A 2 -21.54 -13.55 -2.13
CA THR A 2 -20.73 -13.13 -3.27
C THR A 2 -20.43 -11.65 -3.12
N PHE A 3 -19.25 -11.22 -3.57
CA PHE A 3 -18.81 -9.83 -3.61
C PHE A 3 -17.92 -9.66 -4.84
N THR A 4 -17.76 -8.43 -5.30
CA THR A 4 -16.78 -8.02 -6.30
C THR A 4 -15.62 -7.29 -5.64
N PHE A 5 -14.45 -7.38 -6.26
CA PHE A 5 -13.21 -6.89 -5.69
C PHE A 5 -12.34 -6.34 -6.80
N ASP A 6 -11.74 -5.18 -6.57
CA ASP A 6 -10.95 -4.54 -7.61
C ASP A 6 -9.69 -5.35 -7.94
N VAL A 7 -9.48 -5.49 -9.24
CA VAL A 7 -8.37 -6.27 -9.83
C VAL A 7 -7.02 -5.68 -9.43
N TYR A 8 -6.97 -4.36 -9.34
CA TYR A 8 -5.77 -3.55 -9.10
C TYR A 8 -5.92 -2.72 -7.84
N GLU A 9 -4.79 -2.26 -7.30
CA GLU A 9 -4.76 -1.14 -6.37
C GLU A 9 -5.32 0.11 -7.05
N ALA A 10 -5.94 1.02 -6.29
CA ALA A 10 -6.40 2.30 -6.83
C ALA A 10 -5.20 3.09 -7.37
N SER A 11 -5.24 3.42 -8.66
CA SER A 11 -4.12 4.10 -9.32
C SER A 11 -4.14 5.61 -9.13
N ASN A 12 -2.97 6.25 -9.29
CA ASN A 12 -2.86 7.71 -9.34
C ASN A 12 -3.80 8.33 -10.40
N ALA A 13 -3.96 7.68 -11.55
CA ALA A 13 -4.86 8.13 -12.60
C ALA A 13 -6.34 8.10 -12.17
N GLU A 14 -6.77 7.09 -11.45
CA GLU A 14 -8.14 6.98 -10.94
C GLU A 14 -8.38 7.96 -9.81
N PHE A 15 -7.44 8.07 -8.87
CA PHE A 15 -7.53 9.02 -7.77
C PHE A 15 -7.57 10.48 -8.26
N ALA A 16 -6.80 10.80 -9.31
CA ALA A 16 -6.87 12.11 -9.95
C ALA A 16 -8.25 12.40 -10.57
N ARG A 17 -8.98 11.38 -11.08
CA ARG A 17 -10.36 11.56 -11.57
C ARG A 17 -11.31 11.85 -10.42
N PHE A 18 -11.17 11.12 -9.32
CA PHE A 18 -11.94 11.36 -8.09
C PHE A 18 -11.74 12.80 -7.61
N VAL A 19 -10.49 13.21 -7.36
CA VAL A 19 -10.17 14.57 -6.89
C VAL A 19 -10.70 15.63 -7.85
N LYS A 20 -10.53 15.44 -9.16
CA LYS A 20 -11.06 16.38 -10.17
C LYS A 20 -12.59 16.47 -10.15
N ALA A 21 -13.29 15.40 -9.84
CA ALA A 21 -14.75 15.35 -9.83
C ALA A 21 -15.36 15.93 -8.55
N THR A 22 -14.62 15.89 -7.43
CA THR A 22 -15.16 16.20 -6.09
C THR A 22 -14.49 17.40 -5.42
N ASP A 23 -13.39 17.91 -5.98
CA ASP A 23 -12.50 18.89 -5.33
C ASP A 23 -11.98 18.40 -3.96
N TYR A 24 -11.84 17.07 -3.83
CA TYR A 24 -11.43 16.43 -2.59
C TYR A 24 -9.98 16.77 -2.23
N ARG A 25 -9.73 16.99 -0.94
CA ARG A 25 -8.41 17.20 -0.36
C ARG A 25 -8.13 16.11 0.66
N THR A 26 -7.00 15.43 0.50
CA THR A 26 -6.61 14.34 1.40
C THR A 26 -6.26 14.85 2.79
N GLU A 27 -6.24 13.94 3.76
CA GLU A 27 -5.78 14.28 5.11
C GLU A 27 -4.30 14.70 5.12
N ALA A 28 -3.45 14.09 4.27
CA ALA A 28 -2.06 14.51 4.10
C ALA A 28 -1.95 15.98 3.62
N GLU A 29 -2.80 16.40 2.67
CA GLU A 29 -2.85 17.80 2.21
C GLU A 29 -3.34 18.75 3.34
N ASN A 30 -4.29 18.31 4.16
CA ASN A 30 -4.83 19.10 5.27
C ASN A 30 -3.83 19.23 6.43
N PHE A 31 -3.14 18.15 6.79
CA PHE A 31 -2.05 18.14 7.78
C PHE A 31 -0.76 18.78 7.25
N LYS A 32 -0.62 18.88 5.92
CA LYS A 32 0.52 19.45 5.19
C LYS A 32 1.81 18.64 5.30
N ASN A 33 1.72 17.39 5.75
CA ASN A 33 2.82 16.45 5.74
C ASN A 33 2.31 15.02 5.69
N SER A 34 3.22 14.12 5.33
CA SER A 34 3.01 12.68 5.40
C SER A 34 4.36 11.97 5.60
N PHE A 35 4.33 10.67 5.89
CA PHE A 35 5.55 9.90 6.14
C PHE A 35 6.16 9.37 4.84
N VAL A 36 7.43 9.67 4.62
CA VAL A 36 8.22 9.19 3.47
C VAL A 36 9.41 8.39 3.97
N LEU A 37 9.74 7.31 3.27
CA LEU A 37 10.93 6.52 3.56
C LEU A 37 12.18 7.35 3.25
N GLU A 38 13.12 7.45 4.19
CA GLU A 38 14.32 8.30 4.11
C GLU A 38 15.07 8.15 2.78
N THR A 39 15.20 6.92 2.27
CA THR A 39 15.93 6.62 1.03
C THR A 39 15.27 7.13 -0.24
N LEU A 40 13.99 7.53 -0.19
CA LEU A 40 13.26 8.09 -1.33
C LEU A 40 13.30 9.62 -1.35
N ILE A 41 13.73 10.25 -0.26
CA ILE A 41 13.72 11.70 -0.10
C ILE A 41 14.97 12.30 -0.78
N SER A 42 14.79 13.38 -1.53
CA SER A 42 15.91 14.10 -2.13
C SER A 42 16.81 14.72 -1.07
N GLU A 43 18.10 14.89 -1.36
CA GLU A 43 19.03 15.57 -0.44
C GLU A 43 18.55 16.98 -0.06
N GLN A 44 17.90 17.68 -1.00
CA GLN A 44 17.34 19.01 -0.78
C GLN A 44 16.22 18.99 0.26
N THR A 45 15.29 18.04 0.16
CA THR A 45 14.17 17.91 1.10
C THR A 45 14.66 17.36 2.44
N LEU A 46 15.55 16.37 2.43
CA LEU A 46 16.13 15.77 3.64
C LEU A 46 16.86 16.81 4.50
N SER A 47 17.58 17.76 3.89
CA SER A 47 18.29 18.83 4.61
C SER A 47 17.39 19.75 5.45
N LYS A 48 16.08 19.76 5.19
CA LYS A 48 15.09 20.59 5.89
C LYS A 48 14.38 19.85 7.03
N ILE A 49 14.52 18.53 7.10
CA ILE A 49 13.81 17.69 8.07
C ILE A 49 14.60 17.70 9.39
N THR A 50 13.92 18.05 10.48
CA THR A 50 14.52 18.15 11.82
C THR A 50 13.99 17.13 12.81
N GLN A 51 12.97 16.36 12.42
CA GLN A 51 12.26 15.41 13.28
C GLN A 51 12.34 14.00 12.68
N GLN A 52 12.50 13.00 13.55
CA GLN A 52 12.47 11.58 13.19
C GLN A 52 11.46 10.86 14.08
N VAL A 53 10.81 9.82 13.55
CA VAL A 53 9.90 8.99 14.33
C VAL A 53 10.71 8.02 15.20
N ALA A 54 10.61 8.15 16.53
CA ALA A 54 11.46 7.41 17.47
C ALA A 54 11.38 5.87 17.35
N SER A 55 10.22 5.33 16.96
CA SER A 55 10.01 3.89 16.79
C SER A 55 10.43 3.35 15.42
N SER A 56 10.67 4.22 14.43
CA SER A 56 11.05 3.83 13.06
C SER A 56 11.79 5.00 12.39
N PRO A 57 13.11 5.13 12.64
CA PRO A 57 13.87 6.32 12.25
C PRO A 57 13.98 6.54 10.74
N TRP A 58 13.72 5.49 9.94
CA TRP A 58 13.70 5.54 8.48
C TRP A 58 12.41 6.17 7.89
N TRP A 59 11.38 6.41 8.71
CA TRP A 59 10.18 7.14 8.28
C TRP A 59 10.27 8.58 8.76
N LEU A 60 10.32 9.51 7.81
CA LEU A 60 10.46 10.93 8.10
C LEU A 60 9.16 11.69 7.77
N PRO A 61 8.71 12.59 8.65
CA PRO A 61 7.61 13.50 8.34
C PRO A 61 8.11 14.54 7.33
N VAL A 62 7.59 14.50 6.10
CA VAL A 62 7.98 15.41 5.03
C VAL A 62 6.88 16.43 4.79
N ASP A 63 7.18 17.70 5.05
CA ASP A 63 6.26 18.81 4.74
C ASP A 63 6.00 18.87 3.23
N GLY A 64 4.73 18.92 2.85
CA GLY A 64 4.28 18.90 1.45
C GLY A 64 4.39 17.54 0.77
N ALA A 65 4.62 16.45 1.50
CA ALA A 65 4.40 15.11 0.97
C ALA A 65 2.90 14.77 1.01
N ASP A 66 2.37 14.42 -0.16
CA ASP A 66 0.99 14.04 -0.40
C ASP A 66 0.90 13.12 -1.63
N TRP A 67 -0.31 12.81 -2.07
CA TRP A 67 -0.53 11.88 -3.19
C TRP A 67 -0.03 12.43 -4.55
N LEU A 68 0.03 13.75 -4.73
CA LEU A 68 0.60 14.39 -5.92
C LEU A 68 2.13 14.50 -5.83
N HIS A 69 2.66 14.56 -4.62
CA HIS A 69 4.06 14.77 -4.28
C HIS A 69 4.60 13.67 -3.32
N PRO A 70 4.72 12.40 -3.76
CA PRO A 70 4.94 11.27 -2.84
C PRO A 70 6.30 11.23 -2.13
N GLU A 71 7.30 11.94 -2.64
CA GLU A 71 8.61 12.06 -1.97
C GLU A 71 8.85 13.44 -1.36
N GLY A 72 7.83 14.30 -1.36
CA GLY A 72 7.92 15.70 -0.95
C GLY A 72 7.78 16.69 -2.12
N PRO A 73 7.92 18.00 -1.85
CA PRO A 73 7.45 19.08 -2.73
C PRO A 73 8.17 19.19 -4.08
N ASP A 74 9.33 18.54 -4.22
CA ASP A 74 10.11 18.47 -5.45
C ASP A 74 9.81 17.23 -6.31
N SER A 75 8.95 16.33 -5.83
CA SER A 75 8.49 15.13 -6.54
C SER A 75 7.18 15.36 -7.29
N ASN A 76 6.79 14.42 -8.16
CA ASN A 76 5.45 14.39 -8.78
C ASN A 76 5.07 13.00 -9.32
N ILE A 77 3.80 12.83 -9.69
CA ILE A 77 3.23 11.59 -10.25
C ILE A 77 3.17 11.53 -11.79
N SER A 78 3.72 12.50 -12.52
CA SER A 78 3.51 12.61 -13.98
C SER A 78 3.93 11.37 -14.79
N LYS A 79 4.91 10.61 -14.28
CA LYS A 79 5.42 9.37 -14.87
C LYS A 79 4.94 8.11 -14.15
N ARG A 80 3.97 8.24 -13.23
CA ARG A 80 3.51 7.19 -12.31
C ARG A 80 1.98 7.14 -12.21
N LEU A 81 1.28 7.53 -13.27
CA LEU A 81 -0.18 7.54 -13.28
C LEU A 81 -0.81 6.14 -13.16
N ASP A 82 -0.08 5.12 -13.56
CA ASP A 82 -0.40 3.69 -13.47
C ASP A 82 0.12 3.03 -12.18
N HIS A 83 0.77 3.78 -11.29
CA HIS A 83 1.20 3.28 -9.98
C HIS A 83 0.08 3.48 -8.95
N PRO A 84 0.09 2.70 -7.85
CA PRO A 84 -0.87 2.90 -6.78
C PRO A 84 -0.78 4.31 -6.22
N VAL A 85 -1.93 4.88 -5.87
CA VAL A 85 -1.97 6.14 -5.12
C VAL A 85 -1.41 5.92 -3.71
N LEU A 86 -0.61 6.88 -3.25
CA LEU A 86 0.07 6.87 -1.95
C LEU A 86 -0.41 8.04 -1.10
N HIS A 87 0.01 8.07 0.17
CA HIS A 87 -0.32 9.16 1.11
C HIS A 87 -1.82 9.38 1.28
N VAL A 88 -2.58 8.29 1.17
CA VAL A 88 -4.03 8.26 1.36
C VAL A 88 -4.34 7.61 2.70
N SER A 89 -5.13 8.31 3.50
CA SER A 89 -5.62 7.78 4.77
C SER A 89 -6.76 6.79 4.54
N TRP A 90 -7.21 6.16 5.63
CA TRP A 90 -8.39 5.31 5.57
C TRP A 90 -9.64 6.13 5.18
N ASN A 91 -9.75 7.36 5.67
CA ASN A 91 -10.86 8.26 5.33
C ASN A 91 -10.83 8.64 3.84
N ASP A 92 -9.64 8.91 3.29
CA ASP A 92 -9.45 9.20 1.86
C ASP A 92 -9.84 8.00 0.99
N ALA A 93 -9.39 6.80 1.38
CA ALA A 93 -9.69 5.56 0.70
C ALA A 93 -11.21 5.27 0.70
N LYS A 94 -11.87 5.48 1.84
CA LYS A 94 -13.32 5.31 1.97
C LYS A 94 -14.08 6.30 1.09
N ALA A 95 -13.73 7.59 1.12
CA ALA A 95 -14.36 8.61 0.30
C ALA A 95 -14.24 8.31 -1.20
N PHE A 96 -13.08 7.84 -1.64
CA PHE A 96 -12.88 7.39 -3.02
C PHE A 96 -13.78 6.20 -3.38
N CYS A 97 -13.82 5.16 -2.54
CA CYS A 97 -14.64 3.98 -2.83
C CYS A 97 -16.13 4.34 -2.87
N GLU A 98 -16.61 5.16 -1.92
CA GLU A 98 -18.00 5.64 -1.90
C GLU A 98 -18.36 6.46 -3.15
N TRP A 99 -17.46 7.34 -3.61
CA TRP A 99 -17.65 8.06 -4.87
C TRP A 99 -17.79 7.12 -6.08
N GLY A 100 -17.04 6.02 -6.07
CA GLY A 100 -17.14 4.96 -7.08
C GLY A 100 -18.36 4.05 -6.95
N GLY A 101 -19.24 4.26 -5.96
CA GLY A 101 -20.36 3.36 -5.65
C GLY A 101 -19.91 2.01 -5.07
N LYS A 102 -18.74 1.98 -4.43
CA LYS A 102 -18.09 0.82 -3.83
C LYS A 102 -17.87 1.06 -2.32
N ARG A 103 -17.12 0.18 -1.68
CA ARG A 103 -16.66 0.27 -0.28
C ARG A 103 -15.24 -0.25 -0.15
N LEU A 104 -14.62 -0.07 1.02
CA LEU A 104 -13.44 -0.86 1.37
C LEU A 104 -13.82 -2.33 1.59
N PRO A 105 -12.93 -3.28 1.28
CA PRO A 105 -13.15 -4.67 1.63
C PRO A 105 -13.01 -4.87 3.13
N SER A 106 -13.72 -5.86 3.67
CA SER A 106 -13.36 -6.39 4.98
C SER A 106 -12.03 -7.14 4.93
N GLU A 107 -11.35 -7.27 6.07
CA GLU A 107 -10.10 -8.04 6.20
C GLU A 107 -10.31 -9.49 5.73
N ALA A 108 -11.46 -10.09 6.05
CA ALA A 108 -11.80 -11.45 5.63
C ALA A 108 -12.02 -11.57 4.11
N GLU A 109 -12.66 -10.58 3.48
CA GLU A 109 -12.81 -10.53 2.02
C GLU A 109 -11.45 -10.35 1.35
N TRP A 110 -10.61 -9.46 1.87
CA TRP A 110 -9.26 -9.21 1.38
C TRP A 110 -8.38 -10.45 1.45
N GLU A 111 -8.34 -11.15 2.59
CA GLU A 111 -7.55 -12.38 2.72
C GLU A 111 -8.07 -13.47 1.77
N LYS A 112 -9.39 -13.64 1.68
CA LYS A 112 -10.01 -14.62 0.76
C LYS A 112 -9.67 -14.31 -0.70
N ALA A 113 -9.75 -13.05 -1.08
CA ALA A 113 -9.39 -12.56 -2.41
C ALA A 113 -7.90 -12.77 -2.69
N SER A 114 -7.02 -12.37 -1.77
CA SER A 114 -5.57 -12.50 -1.86
C SER A 114 -5.13 -13.96 -2.00
N ARG A 115 -5.76 -14.88 -1.26
CA ARG A 115 -5.49 -16.33 -1.36
C ARG A 115 -5.80 -16.93 -2.73
N GLY A 116 -6.59 -16.27 -3.58
CA GLY A 116 -6.82 -16.72 -4.96
C GLY A 116 -7.41 -18.13 -5.04
N GLY A 117 -8.26 -18.53 -4.09
CA GLY A 117 -8.83 -19.88 -4.02
C GLY A 117 -7.86 -20.98 -3.56
N LEU A 118 -6.68 -20.64 -3.05
CA LEU A 118 -5.75 -21.58 -2.43
C LEU A 118 -5.95 -21.66 -0.92
N GLU A 119 -6.04 -22.88 -0.39
CA GLU A 119 -6.12 -23.11 1.06
C GLU A 119 -4.73 -23.24 1.68
N ASN A 120 -4.52 -22.65 2.86
CA ASN A 120 -3.30 -22.79 3.66
C ASN A 120 -2.01 -22.60 2.86
N ARG A 121 -1.92 -21.48 2.14
CA ARG A 121 -0.69 -21.03 1.44
C ARG A 121 -0.19 -19.73 2.04
N LEU A 122 1.14 -19.53 1.92
CA LEU A 122 1.82 -18.34 2.41
C LEU A 122 1.56 -17.12 1.52
N PHE A 123 1.58 -17.32 0.19
CA PHE A 123 1.44 -16.30 -0.83
C PHE A 123 0.28 -16.62 -1.79
N PRO A 124 -0.24 -15.63 -2.54
CA PRO A 124 -1.31 -15.83 -3.52
C PRO A 124 -1.04 -16.92 -4.57
N TRP A 125 0.24 -17.18 -4.86
CA TRP A 125 0.71 -18.19 -5.83
C TRP A 125 1.25 -19.48 -5.20
N GLY A 126 1.31 -19.60 -3.87
CA GLY A 126 1.79 -20.81 -3.19
C GLY A 126 2.71 -20.53 -2.01
N ASN A 127 3.66 -21.44 -1.75
CA ASN A 127 4.52 -21.41 -0.56
C ASN A 127 5.97 -20.98 -0.81
N LYS A 128 6.37 -20.84 -2.08
CA LYS A 128 7.71 -20.35 -2.45
C LYS A 128 7.58 -18.88 -2.83
N LEU A 129 8.41 -18.03 -2.23
CA LEU A 129 8.45 -16.60 -2.55
C LEU A 129 8.78 -16.37 -4.03
N MET A 130 9.83 -17.05 -4.51
CA MET A 130 10.28 -17.00 -5.91
C MET A 130 10.11 -18.37 -6.60
N PRO A 131 8.90 -18.73 -7.06
CA PRO A 131 8.70 -19.95 -7.82
C PRO A 131 9.55 -19.92 -9.10
N LYS A 132 10.37 -20.96 -9.29
CA LYS A 132 11.32 -21.06 -10.43
C LYS A 132 12.32 -19.89 -10.51
N GLY A 133 12.61 -19.22 -9.39
CA GLY A 133 13.53 -18.07 -9.36
C GLY A 133 12.95 -16.78 -9.95
N LYS A 134 11.63 -16.72 -10.22
CA LYS A 134 10.95 -15.52 -10.71
C LYS A 134 10.41 -14.69 -9.53
N HIS A 135 10.63 -13.37 -9.57
CA HIS A 135 9.96 -12.43 -8.67
C HIS A 135 8.48 -12.34 -9.04
N MET A 136 7.60 -12.48 -8.04
CA MET A 136 6.14 -12.47 -8.20
C MET A 136 5.49 -11.27 -7.50
N VAL A 137 6.31 -10.43 -6.86
CA VAL A 137 5.88 -9.36 -5.97
C VAL A 137 6.98 -8.33 -5.86
N ASN A 138 6.59 -7.05 -5.77
CA ASN A 138 7.46 -5.94 -5.41
C ASN A 138 7.67 -5.92 -3.88
N ILE A 139 8.89 -6.17 -3.42
CA ILE A 139 9.31 -6.07 -2.01
C ILE A 139 10.74 -5.54 -1.92
N TRP A 140 11.24 -5.27 -0.71
CA TRP A 140 12.64 -4.91 -0.53
C TRP A 140 13.57 -6.11 -0.79
N GLN A 141 14.62 -5.93 -1.59
CA GLN A 141 15.76 -6.86 -1.68
C GLN A 141 17.06 -6.17 -1.23
N GLY A 142 17.91 -6.90 -0.51
CA GLY A 142 19.13 -6.34 0.08
C GLY A 142 18.96 -5.97 1.56
N GLU A 143 19.83 -5.10 2.06
CA GLU A 143 19.84 -4.69 3.47
C GLU A 143 18.83 -3.56 3.67
N PHE A 144 17.90 -3.71 4.62
CA PHE A 144 16.97 -2.64 4.98
C PHE A 144 17.52 -1.86 6.19
N PRO A 145 17.40 -0.52 6.26
CA PRO A 145 16.70 0.38 5.33
C PRO A 145 17.57 0.94 4.20
N LYS A 146 18.85 0.54 4.06
CA LYS A 146 19.78 1.09 3.05
C LYS A 146 20.24 0.03 2.08
N GLY A 147 20.00 0.26 0.78
CA GLY A 147 20.48 -0.63 -0.28
C GLY A 147 19.41 -1.58 -0.81
N ASN A 148 18.26 -1.04 -1.21
CA ASN A 148 17.31 -1.80 -2.03
C ASN A 148 17.96 -2.08 -3.39
N SER A 149 18.27 -3.34 -3.69
CA SER A 149 18.87 -3.74 -4.97
C SER A 149 17.88 -3.69 -6.13
N ALA A 150 16.57 -3.59 -5.85
CA ALA A 150 15.50 -3.61 -6.85
C ALA A 150 15.65 -4.79 -7.82
N GLU A 151 15.97 -5.98 -7.28
CA GLU A 151 16.11 -7.22 -8.06
C GLU A 151 14.80 -7.64 -8.72
N ASP A 152 13.67 -7.26 -8.13
CA ASP A 152 12.34 -7.41 -8.75
C ASP A 152 12.04 -6.39 -9.85
N GLY A 153 12.93 -5.41 -10.05
CA GLY A 153 12.85 -4.36 -11.07
C GLY A 153 12.29 -3.02 -10.60
N PHE A 154 11.83 -2.90 -9.34
CA PHE A 154 11.04 -1.75 -8.91
C PHE A 154 11.43 -1.20 -7.53
N GLN A 155 11.15 0.09 -7.33
CA GLN A 155 11.01 0.68 -5.99
C GLN A 155 9.53 0.73 -5.60
N LEU A 156 8.71 1.22 -6.54
CA LEU A 156 7.27 1.09 -6.58
C LEU A 156 6.92 0.59 -7.99
N ALA A 157 5.99 -0.35 -8.11
CA ALA A 157 5.63 -0.95 -9.39
C ALA A 157 4.26 -0.42 -9.87
N PRO A 158 4.02 -0.35 -11.19
CA PRO A 158 2.68 -0.19 -11.76
C PRO A 158 1.70 -1.24 -11.21
N VAL A 159 0.43 -0.88 -11.05
CA VAL A 159 -0.58 -1.72 -10.40
C VAL A 159 -0.85 -3.05 -11.11
N ASP A 160 -0.53 -3.14 -12.41
CA ASP A 160 -0.68 -4.32 -13.26
C ASP A 160 0.63 -5.13 -13.42
N SER A 161 1.64 -4.83 -12.61
CA SER A 161 2.90 -5.56 -12.57
C SER A 161 2.73 -6.96 -11.97
N PHE A 162 3.66 -7.86 -12.35
CA PHE A 162 3.68 -9.27 -11.95
C PHE A 162 2.47 -10.08 -12.45
N GLU A 163 2.41 -11.35 -12.06
CA GLU A 163 1.32 -12.24 -12.47
C GLU A 163 0.15 -12.14 -11.49
N PRO A 164 -1.10 -12.16 -11.97
CA PRO A 164 -2.24 -12.20 -11.10
C PRO A 164 -2.36 -13.55 -10.37
N ASN A 165 -3.07 -13.56 -9.25
CA ASN A 165 -3.51 -14.81 -8.62
C ASN A 165 -4.58 -15.51 -9.47
N LYS A 166 -5.07 -16.69 -9.04
CA LYS A 166 -6.05 -17.46 -9.84
C LYS A 166 -7.41 -16.79 -10.02
N LEU A 167 -7.71 -15.74 -9.27
CA LEU A 167 -8.92 -14.92 -9.42
C LEU A 167 -8.69 -13.71 -10.33
N GLY A 168 -7.49 -13.55 -10.89
CA GLY A 168 -7.13 -12.42 -11.75
C GLY A 168 -6.66 -11.18 -10.98
N LEU A 169 -6.47 -11.26 -9.65
CA LEU A 169 -6.09 -10.11 -8.83
C LEU A 169 -4.58 -9.90 -8.81
N TYR A 170 -4.16 -8.65 -8.99
CA TYR A 170 -2.77 -8.24 -9.03
C TYR A 170 -2.33 -7.64 -7.69
N ASN A 171 -1.06 -7.82 -7.35
CA ASN A 171 -0.38 -7.15 -6.24
C ASN A 171 -1.11 -7.20 -4.89
N THR A 172 -1.89 -8.26 -4.60
CA THR A 172 -2.58 -8.42 -3.30
C THR A 172 -1.62 -8.74 -2.14
N VAL A 173 -0.32 -8.78 -2.40
CA VAL A 173 0.75 -8.80 -1.41
C VAL A 173 1.90 -7.98 -1.99
N GLY A 174 2.62 -7.24 -1.16
CA GLY A 174 3.70 -6.35 -1.59
C GLY A 174 3.20 -5.12 -2.34
N ASN A 175 4.09 -4.45 -3.07
CA ASN A 175 3.89 -3.12 -3.67
C ASN A 175 3.51 -2.04 -2.65
N VAL A 176 2.24 -1.95 -2.22
CA VAL A 176 1.80 -1.10 -1.11
C VAL A 176 0.99 -1.88 -0.08
N TRP A 177 0.93 -1.35 1.14
CA TRP A 177 -0.09 -1.73 2.09
C TRP A 177 -1.47 -1.31 1.59
N GLU A 178 -2.51 -2.06 1.98
CA GLU A 178 -3.88 -1.78 1.56
C GLU A 178 -4.81 -1.64 2.76
N TRP A 179 -5.55 -0.53 2.79
CA TRP A 179 -6.60 -0.32 3.78
C TRP A 179 -7.77 -1.33 3.63
N VAL A 180 -8.33 -1.73 4.77
CA VAL A 180 -9.56 -2.54 4.90
C VAL A 180 -10.54 -1.83 5.83
N GLU A 181 -11.82 -2.22 5.80
CA GLU A 181 -12.89 -1.59 6.60
C GLU A 181 -12.77 -1.86 8.10
N ASP A 182 -12.19 -2.99 8.50
CA ASP A 182 -12.20 -3.49 9.88
C ASP A 182 -11.38 -2.63 10.86
N TRP A 183 -11.94 -2.43 12.06
CA TRP A 183 -11.15 -1.97 13.21
C TRP A 183 -10.17 -3.06 13.65
N TYR A 184 -8.92 -2.68 13.84
CA TYR A 184 -7.91 -3.64 14.27
C TYR A 184 -8.16 -4.15 15.69
N SER A 185 -8.06 -5.47 15.85
CA SER A 185 -8.11 -6.16 17.13
C SER A 185 -7.14 -7.34 17.10
N THR A 186 -6.45 -7.60 18.21
CA THR A 186 -5.64 -8.82 18.36
C THR A 186 -6.47 -10.02 18.82
N ARG A 187 -7.73 -9.80 19.21
CA ARG A 187 -8.67 -10.85 19.60
C ARG A 187 -9.46 -11.33 18.39
N HIS A 188 -8.81 -12.15 17.59
CA HIS A 188 -9.49 -13.08 16.68
C HIS A 188 -9.13 -14.50 17.11
N THR A 189 -9.96 -15.49 16.78
CA THR A 189 -9.72 -16.90 17.11
C THR A 189 -8.26 -17.27 16.86
N SER A 190 -7.61 -17.78 17.91
CA SER A 190 -6.18 -18.03 18.07
C SER A 190 -5.47 -18.52 16.80
N ASP A 191 -4.45 -17.78 16.34
CA ASP A 191 -3.17 -18.27 15.76
C ASP A 191 -2.44 -17.20 14.92
N ALA A 192 -2.20 -16.00 15.47
CA ALA A 192 -1.34 -15.01 14.81
C ALA A 192 0.12 -15.20 15.26
N VAL A 193 0.95 -15.78 14.39
CA VAL A 193 2.41 -15.81 14.58
C VAL A 193 3.00 -14.44 14.21
N GLN A 194 3.47 -13.70 15.21
CA GLN A 194 4.28 -12.49 15.00
C GLN A 194 5.69 -12.89 14.53
N SER A 195 6.16 -12.24 13.46
CA SER A 195 7.54 -12.37 12.98
C SER A 195 8.30 -11.07 13.31
N PRO A 196 9.56 -11.14 13.77
CA PRO A 196 10.35 -9.96 14.21
C PRO A 196 10.88 -9.09 13.06
N PHE A 197 10.70 -9.49 11.80
CA PHE A 197 11.00 -8.69 10.61
C PHE A 197 9.69 -8.31 9.90
N CYS A 198 9.70 -7.31 9.01
CA CYS A 198 8.55 -6.98 8.13
C CYS A 198 8.26 -8.09 7.08
N TYR A 199 8.18 -9.35 7.51
CA TYR A 199 7.74 -10.51 6.77
C TYR A 199 6.20 -10.57 6.74
N ARG A 200 5.61 -9.43 6.34
CA ARG A 200 4.17 -9.23 6.25
C ARG A 200 3.62 -9.24 4.81
N TYR A 201 4.44 -9.63 3.83
CA TYR A 201 4.00 -9.93 2.47
C TYR A 201 3.38 -11.34 2.32
N ARG A 202 2.71 -11.83 3.38
CA ARG A 202 1.96 -13.10 3.40
C ARG A 202 0.47 -12.79 3.43
N CYS A 203 -0.36 -13.64 2.83
CA CYS A 203 -1.81 -13.41 2.81
C CYS A 203 -2.42 -13.24 4.21
N ALA A 204 -1.88 -13.92 5.23
CA ALA A 204 -2.39 -13.88 6.60
C ALA A 204 -1.70 -12.83 7.49
N ALA A 205 -0.80 -12.02 6.94
CA ALA A 205 -0.11 -11.01 7.72
C ALA A 205 -0.94 -9.73 7.79
N ARG A 206 -0.97 -9.13 8.99
CA ARG A 206 -1.76 -7.94 9.29
C ARG A 206 -0.94 -6.94 10.10
N SER A 207 -1.35 -5.69 10.00
CA SER A 207 -0.81 -4.55 10.73
C SER A 207 -1.92 -3.50 10.85
N GLU A 208 -1.67 -2.50 11.67
CA GLU A 208 -2.59 -1.40 11.93
C GLU A 208 -1.91 -0.04 11.80
N ASN A 209 -2.73 0.98 11.54
CA ASN A 209 -2.40 2.40 11.62
C ASN A 209 -3.66 3.15 12.08
N SER A 210 -3.52 4.39 12.56
CA SER A 210 -4.69 5.22 12.82
C SER A 210 -5.40 5.59 11.51
N PRO A 211 -6.73 5.79 11.48
CA PRO A 211 -7.47 6.04 10.26
C PRO A 211 -7.02 7.29 9.47
N ASP A 212 -6.41 8.25 10.16
CA ASP A 212 -5.88 9.51 9.64
C ASP A 212 -4.39 9.44 9.24
N SER A 213 -3.74 8.30 9.45
CA SER A 213 -2.34 8.08 9.04
C SER A 213 -2.21 7.92 7.53
N SER A 214 -1.09 8.40 6.98
CA SER A 214 -0.73 8.27 5.57
C SER A 214 0.78 8.08 5.42
N SER A 215 1.23 7.32 4.41
CA SER A 215 2.66 7.09 4.13
C SER A 215 2.96 6.75 2.67
N SER A 216 4.25 6.80 2.30
CA SER A 216 4.73 6.53 0.93
C SER A 216 4.74 5.05 0.54
N ASN A 217 4.09 4.17 1.31
CA ASN A 217 3.96 2.74 1.02
C ASN A 217 2.56 2.19 1.37
N LEU A 218 1.56 3.08 1.44
CA LEU A 218 0.20 2.75 1.85
C LEU A 218 -0.79 3.32 0.84
N GLY A 219 -1.62 2.44 0.30
CA GLY A 219 -2.72 2.71 -0.61
C GLY A 219 -3.94 1.86 -0.25
N PHE A 220 -4.76 1.51 -1.25
CA PHE A 220 -5.96 0.70 -1.05
C PHE A 220 -6.50 0.18 -2.38
N ARG A 221 -7.54 -0.66 -2.29
CA ARG A 221 -8.43 -1.05 -3.39
C ARG A 221 -9.86 -1.16 -2.88
N CYS A 222 -10.85 -1.13 -3.77
CA CYS A 222 -12.26 -1.21 -3.38
C CYS A 222 -12.87 -2.59 -3.60
N ALA A 223 -14.02 -2.81 -2.96
CA ALA A 223 -14.92 -3.94 -3.14
C ALA A 223 -16.37 -3.46 -3.25
N ALA A 224 -17.26 -4.31 -3.75
CA ALA A 224 -18.70 -4.04 -3.75
C ALA A 224 -19.49 -5.35 -3.60
N ASP A 225 -20.75 -5.25 -3.19
CA ASP A 225 -21.63 -6.42 -2.96
C ASP A 225 -22.17 -7.03 -4.28
#